data_AF-G3HUM2-F1
#
_entry.id   AF-G3HUM2-F1
#
_cell.length_a   1.000
_cell.length_b   1.000
_cell.length_c   1.000
_cell.angle_alpha   90.00
_cell.angle_beta   90.00
_cell.angle_gamma   90.00
#
_symmetry.space_group_name_H-M   'P 1'
#
loop_
_entity.id
_entity.type
_entity.pdbx_description
1 polymer ?
#
loop_
_entity_poly.entity_id
_entity_poly.type
_entity_poly.pdbx_seq_one_letter_code
_entity_poly.pdbx_strand_id
1 'polypeptide(L)'
;MNSWQIDSNEGDEWKVESLPGEHGKNFPDSRVKKYFVTSFGMCLKSQMIDLKAEGYWEELMDTFRPEIVVKDWFAPRADCGCTYHLRVHLTSANYIVLASFDPPPVTIEQWNDATWKEVSHTFSDYPPGVRHIFFQHGGQDTQFWKGWYGPRVTNSSIIISHRPAKNPAPARPLPEDTVVIEGKHPALDPESLLDFF
;
A
#
# COMPACT_ATOMS: atom_id res chain seq x y z
N MET A 1 -3.39 -18.10 -0.78
CA MET A 1 -3.73 -16.66 -0.76
C MET A 1 -3.90 -16.15 0.67
N ASN A 2 -3.14 -16.67 1.64
CA ASN A 2 -3.55 -16.65 3.05
C ASN A 2 -3.49 -15.26 3.72
N SER A 3 -2.80 -14.30 3.09
CA SER A 3 -2.70 -12.92 3.56
C SER A 3 -3.58 -11.95 2.78
N TRP A 4 -4.39 -12.43 1.83
CA TRP A 4 -5.31 -11.62 1.04
C TRP A 4 -6.74 -11.96 1.42
N GLN A 5 -7.57 -10.95 1.62
CA GLN A 5 -9.01 -11.12 1.65
C GLN A 5 -9.51 -11.19 0.20
N ILE A 6 -10.31 -12.20 -0.12
CA ILE A 6 -10.94 -12.31 -1.43
C ILE A 6 -12.29 -11.60 -1.36
N ASP A 7 -12.42 -10.51 -2.12
CA ASP A 7 -13.63 -9.67 -2.13
C ASP A 7 -14.63 -10.15 -3.19
N SER A 8 -14.11 -10.63 -4.32
CA SER A 8 -14.87 -11.31 -5.37
C SER A 8 -14.00 -12.37 -6.06
N ASN A 9 -14.63 -13.45 -6.51
CA ASN A 9 -13.95 -14.62 -7.07
C ASN A 9 -14.82 -15.31 -8.12
N GLU A 10 -15.34 -14.55 -9.09
CA GLU A 10 -16.23 -15.09 -10.11
C GLU A 10 -15.48 -15.90 -11.18
N GLY A 11 -16.25 -16.53 -12.08
CA GLY A 11 -15.70 -17.38 -13.15
C GLY A 11 -15.02 -18.64 -12.62
N ASP A 12 -13.85 -18.97 -13.17
CA ASP A 12 -12.96 -20.04 -12.68
C ASP A 12 -12.02 -19.55 -11.56
N GLU A 13 -12.39 -18.47 -10.86
CA GLU A 13 -11.72 -17.94 -9.68
C GLU A 13 -10.30 -17.40 -9.93
N TRP A 14 -9.69 -16.81 -8.89
CA TRP A 14 -8.29 -16.46 -8.87
C TRP A 14 -7.40 -17.70 -8.95
N LYS A 15 -6.32 -17.61 -9.73
CA LYS A 15 -5.27 -18.63 -9.77
C LYS A 15 -3.89 -18.01 -9.60
N VAL A 16 -2.96 -18.81 -9.09
CA VAL A 16 -1.54 -18.47 -9.03
C VAL A 16 -0.79 -19.28 -10.08
N GLU A 17 -0.02 -18.61 -10.92
CA GLU A 17 0.77 -19.23 -11.98
C GLU A 17 2.24 -18.77 -11.92
N SER A 18 3.12 -19.49 -12.62
CA SER A 18 4.54 -19.17 -12.73
C SER A 18 4.83 -18.31 -13.95
N LEU A 19 5.86 -17.47 -13.88
CA LEU A 19 6.35 -16.68 -15.01
C LEU A 19 7.27 -17.51 -15.94
N PRO A 20 7.25 -17.27 -17.27
CA PRO A 20 6.23 -16.48 -17.98
C PRO A 20 4.92 -17.27 -18.14
N GLY A 21 3.80 -16.55 -18.08
CA GLY A 21 2.48 -17.11 -18.39
C GLY A 21 2.26 -17.34 -19.87
N GLU A 22 1.29 -18.20 -20.23
CA GLU A 22 0.89 -18.41 -21.63
C GLU A 22 0.51 -17.09 -22.30
N HIS A 23 0.94 -16.85 -23.54
CA HIS A 23 0.68 -15.58 -24.25
C HIS A 23 1.09 -14.32 -23.45
N GLY A 24 2.04 -14.47 -22.52
CA GLY A 24 2.57 -13.39 -21.69
C GLY A 24 4.03 -13.09 -21.99
N LYS A 25 4.54 -12.02 -21.36
CA LYS A 25 5.97 -11.69 -21.33
C LYS A 25 6.57 -11.98 -19.95
N ASN A 26 7.89 -12.15 -19.94
CA ASN A 26 8.65 -12.17 -18.70
C ASN A 26 8.46 -10.87 -17.91
N PHE A 27 8.43 -10.97 -16.59
CA PHE A 27 8.48 -9.80 -15.73
C PHE A 27 9.87 -9.17 -15.78
N PRO A 28 10.01 -7.83 -15.72
CA PRO A 28 11.31 -7.16 -15.82
C PRO A 28 12.31 -7.58 -14.71
N ASP A 29 11.83 -7.85 -13.49
CA ASP A 29 12.64 -8.34 -12.39
C ASP A 29 12.65 -9.88 -12.33
N SER A 30 13.81 -10.48 -12.57
CA SER A 30 13.97 -11.94 -12.58
C SER A 30 13.72 -12.60 -11.22
N ARG A 31 13.67 -11.85 -10.11
CA ARG A 31 13.35 -12.37 -8.77
C ARG A 31 11.87 -12.66 -8.60
N VAL A 32 11.00 -12.01 -9.38
CA VAL A 32 9.56 -12.30 -9.38
C VAL A 32 9.31 -13.57 -10.18
N LYS A 33 8.72 -14.58 -9.54
CA LYS A 33 8.52 -15.92 -10.13
C LYS A 33 7.07 -16.29 -10.39
N LYS A 34 6.13 -15.60 -9.74
CA LYS A 34 4.70 -15.94 -9.78
C LYS A 34 3.86 -14.68 -9.92
N TYR A 35 2.65 -14.87 -10.42
CA TYR A 35 1.60 -13.85 -10.46
C TYR A 35 0.25 -14.46 -10.08
N PHE A 36 -0.69 -13.59 -9.71
CA PHE A 36 -2.10 -13.92 -9.63
C PHE A 36 -2.76 -13.61 -10.97
N VAL A 37 -3.72 -14.41 -11.39
CA VAL A 37 -4.50 -14.17 -12.61
C VAL A 37 -5.98 -14.34 -12.32
N THR A 38 -6.78 -13.46 -12.90
CA THR A 38 -8.24 -13.47 -12.77
C THR A 38 -8.90 -14.23 -13.92
N SER A 39 -10.19 -14.52 -13.75
CA SER A 39 -10.99 -15.24 -14.73
C SER A 39 -11.82 -14.29 -15.61
N PHE A 40 -12.89 -14.81 -16.20
CA PHE A 40 -13.84 -14.11 -17.06
C PHE A 40 -14.93 -13.35 -16.29
N GLY A 41 -15.10 -13.65 -15.00
CA GLY A 41 -15.90 -12.87 -14.07
C GLY A 41 -15.04 -11.99 -13.18
N MET A 42 -15.67 -11.03 -12.49
CA MET A 42 -14.95 -10.07 -11.65
C MET A 42 -14.24 -10.79 -10.51
N CYS A 43 -12.93 -10.65 -10.43
CA CYS A 43 -12.12 -11.16 -9.34
C CYS A 43 -11.43 -9.99 -8.65
N LEU A 44 -11.65 -9.81 -7.35
CA LEU A 44 -11.05 -8.74 -6.54
C LEU A 44 -10.47 -9.32 -5.26
N LYS A 45 -9.32 -8.82 -4.85
CA LYS A 45 -8.71 -9.14 -3.55
C LYS A 45 -8.15 -7.90 -2.89
N SER A 46 -8.17 -7.89 -1.57
CA SER A 46 -7.75 -6.76 -0.76
C SER A 46 -6.84 -7.14 0.41
N GLN A 47 -6.12 -6.12 0.89
CA GLN A 47 -5.43 -6.11 2.18
C GLN A 47 -5.75 -4.81 2.91
N MET A 48 -5.96 -4.94 4.22
CA MET A 48 -5.98 -3.82 5.16
C MET A 48 -4.68 -3.83 5.95
N ILE A 49 -3.86 -2.80 5.80
CA ILE A 49 -2.59 -2.65 6.48
C ILE A 49 -2.81 -1.78 7.71
N ASP A 50 -2.48 -2.29 8.90
CA ASP A 50 -2.44 -1.53 10.15
C ASP A 50 -1.05 -0.89 10.30
N LEU A 51 -0.98 0.44 10.14
CA LEU A 51 0.29 1.16 10.17
C LEU A 51 0.98 1.07 11.54
N LYS A 52 0.21 1.04 12.63
CA LYS A 52 0.77 0.94 13.98
C LYS A 52 1.39 -0.43 14.21
N ALA A 53 0.74 -1.49 13.73
CA ALA A 53 1.27 -2.85 13.79
C ALA A 53 2.56 -3.00 12.97
N GLU A 54 2.70 -2.24 11.88
CA GLU A 54 3.92 -2.17 11.06
C GLU A 54 5.00 -1.22 11.63
N GLY A 55 4.76 -0.60 12.80
CA GLY A 55 5.73 0.24 13.51
C GLY A 55 5.63 1.75 13.25
N TYR A 56 4.64 2.20 12.49
CA TYR A 56 4.40 3.62 12.21
C TYR A 56 3.40 4.19 13.23
N TRP A 57 3.93 4.79 14.29
CA TRP A 57 3.11 5.33 15.38
C TRP A 57 2.31 6.58 14.97
N GLU A 58 1.32 6.92 15.78
CA GLU A 58 0.28 7.89 15.46
C GLU A 58 0.82 9.31 15.26
N GLU A 59 1.69 9.76 16.16
CA GLU A 59 2.30 11.09 16.10
C GLU A 59 3.19 11.25 14.85
N LEU A 60 3.84 10.18 14.40
CA LEU A 60 4.62 10.18 13.15
C LEU A 60 3.70 10.44 11.96
N MET A 61 2.62 9.67 11.87
CA MET A 61 1.66 9.76 10.77
C MET A 61 0.86 11.05 10.78
N ASP A 62 0.61 11.65 11.95
CA ASP A 62 -0.16 12.89 12.06
C ASP A 62 0.69 14.15 11.83
N THR A 63 1.93 14.16 12.34
CA THR A 63 2.79 15.34 12.30
C THR A 63 3.60 15.40 11.01
N PHE A 64 4.35 14.34 10.73
CA PHE A 64 5.33 14.32 9.63
C PHE A 64 4.69 13.90 8.31
N ARG A 65 3.62 13.11 8.37
CA ARG A 65 2.85 12.66 7.19
C ARG A 65 3.76 12.21 6.04
N PRO A 66 4.62 11.20 6.28
CA PRO A 66 5.59 10.74 5.30
C PRO A 66 4.91 10.31 4.00
N GLU A 67 5.55 10.53 2.85
CA GLU A 67 4.94 10.09 1.59
C GLU A 67 4.67 8.58 1.61
N ILE A 68 3.47 8.18 1.19
CA ILE A 68 3.07 6.78 1.07
C ILE A 68 3.07 6.43 -0.42
N VAL A 69 4.05 5.63 -0.84
CA VAL A 69 4.21 5.22 -2.24
C VAL A 69 3.58 3.85 -2.43
N VAL A 70 2.63 3.78 -3.34
CA VAL A 70 1.90 2.56 -3.67
C VAL A 70 2.25 2.18 -5.10
N LYS A 71 2.61 0.92 -5.30
CA LYS A 71 2.87 0.36 -6.62
C LYS A 71 2.13 -0.93 -6.81
N ASP A 72 1.72 -1.16 -8.04
CA ASP A 72 1.26 -2.46 -8.49
C ASP A 72 1.68 -2.72 -9.93
N TRP A 73 1.76 -4.00 -10.30
CA TRP A 73 2.06 -4.40 -11.66
C TRP A 73 0.96 -5.28 -12.21
N PHE A 74 0.52 -4.97 -13.43
CA PHE A 74 -0.45 -5.78 -14.13
C PHE A 74 -0.07 -6.05 -15.59
N ALA A 75 -0.56 -7.16 -16.14
CA ALA A 75 -0.38 -7.49 -17.55
C ALA A 75 -1.60 -8.24 -18.11
N PRO A 76 -1.98 -7.99 -19.37
CA PRO A 76 -2.96 -8.81 -20.09
C PRO A 76 -2.30 -10.10 -20.64
N ARG A 77 -3.09 -10.92 -21.33
CA ARG A 77 -2.57 -11.88 -22.32
C ARG A 77 -2.56 -11.23 -23.71
N ALA A 78 -1.70 -11.69 -24.61
CA ALA A 78 -1.70 -11.20 -25.99
C ALA A 78 -2.96 -11.61 -26.77
N ASP A 79 -3.52 -12.79 -26.47
CA ASP A 79 -4.65 -13.40 -27.17
C ASP A 79 -6.03 -13.02 -26.62
N CYS A 80 -6.09 -12.25 -25.53
CA CYS A 80 -7.36 -11.82 -24.92
C CYS A 80 -7.24 -10.42 -24.31
N GLY A 81 -8.29 -9.62 -24.47
CA GLY A 81 -8.41 -8.35 -23.75
C GLY A 81 -8.81 -8.57 -22.28
N CYS A 82 -8.56 -7.56 -21.46
CA CYS A 82 -8.90 -7.61 -20.04
C CYS A 82 -9.12 -6.21 -19.45
N THR A 83 -9.86 -6.12 -18.34
CA THR A 83 -10.02 -4.89 -17.56
C THR A 83 -9.39 -5.05 -16.18
N TYR A 84 -8.52 -4.12 -15.80
CA TYR A 84 -7.84 -4.05 -14.52
C TYR A 84 -8.41 -2.94 -13.62
N HIS A 85 -8.50 -3.23 -12.32
CA HIS A 85 -8.99 -2.33 -11.28
C HIS A 85 -7.95 -2.20 -10.16
N LEU A 86 -7.80 -0.98 -9.63
CA LEU A 86 -7.01 -0.67 -8.43
C LEU A 86 -7.75 0.36 -7.59
N ARG A 87 -7.81 0.13 -6.29
CA ARG A 87 -8.34 1.06 -5.32
C ARG A 87 -7.46 1.07 -4.08
N VAL A 88 -7.05 2.26 -3.66
CA VAL A 88 -6.24 2.45 -2.47
C VAL A 88 -6.80 3.57 -1.62
N HIS A 89 -7.09 3.31 -0.36
CA HIS A 89 -7.60 4.31 0.58
C HIS A 89 -6.67 4.45 1.78
N LEU A 90 -6.37 5.68 2.16
CA LEU A 90 -5.85 6.01 3.48
C LEU A 90 -7.05 6.24 4.40
N THR A 91 -7.13 5.50 5.50
CA THR A 91 -8.30 5.55 6.39
C THR A 91 -7.92 5.83 7.83
N SER A 92 -8.87 6.42 8.57
CA SER A 92 -8.72 6.70 10.00
C SER A 92 -8.84 5.44 10.87
N ALA A 93 -8.68 5.61 12.19
CA ALA A 93 -8.93 4.55 13.17
C ALA A 93 -10.35 3.95 13.05
N ASN A 94 -11.33 4.76 12.63
CA ASN A 94 -12.72 4.35 12.45
C ASN A 94 -13.04 3.97 10.99
N TYR A 95 -12.02 3.68 10.18
CA TYR A 95 -12.14 3.31 8.76
C TYR A 95 -12.80 4.37 7.86
N ILE A 96 -12.79 5.63 8.28
CA ILE A 96 -13.25 6.75 7.45
C ILE A 96 -12.15 7.04 6.41
N VAL A 97 -12.51 7.11 5.14
CA VAL A 97 -11.58 7.46 4.05
C VAL A 97 -11.13 8.92 4.17
N LEU A 98 -9.83 9.14 4.31
CA LEU A 98 -9.21 10.46 4.43
C LEU A 98 -8.55 10.89 3.12
N ALA A 99 -8.05 9.93 2.33
CA ALA A 99 -7.55 10.14 0.98
C ALA A 99 -7.74 8.86 0.17
N SER A 100 -7.90 9.00 -1.15
CA SER A 100 -8.17 7.88 -2.05
C SER A 100 -7.42 8.01 -3.37
N PHE A 101 -6.95 6.88 -3.87
CA PHE A 101 -6.52 6.68 -5.24
C PHE A 101 -7.37 5.56 -5.84
N ASP A 102 -8.36 5.94 -6.63
CA ASP A 102 -9.30 5.04 -7.32
C ASP A 102 -9.35 5.46 -8.80
N PRO A 103 -8.27 5.17 -9.57
CA PRO A 103 -8.24 5.51 -10.99
C PRO A 103 -9.34 4.74 -11.74
N PRO A 104 -9.86 5.29 -12.86
CA PRO A 104 -10.76 4.55 -13.72
C PRO A 104 -10.17 3.20 -14.14
N PRO A 105 -11.00 2.15 -14.32
CA PRO A 105 -10.53 0.84 -14.75
C PRO A 105 -9.74 0.93 -16.07
N VAL A 106 -8.68 0.15 -16.18
CA VAL A 106 -7.83 0.12 -17.38
C VAL A 106 -8.20 -1.09 -18.21
N THR A 107 -8.83 -0.85 -19.36
CA THR A 107 -9.14 -1.90 -20.34
C THR A 107 -8.05 -1.98 -21.41
N ILE A 108 -7.58 -3.19 -21.68
CA ILE A 108 -6.63 -3.49 -22.76
C ILE A 108 -7.32 -4.44 -23.74
N GLU A 109 -7.25 -4.11 -25.03
CA GLU A 109 -7.84 -4.92 -26.10
C GLU A 109 -7.03 -6.19 -26.39
N GLN A 110 -7.69 -7.16 -27.03
CA GLN A 110 -7.03 -8.35 -27.57
C GLN A 110 -5.98 -7.99 -28.64
N TRP A 111 -5.03 -8.90 -28.90
CA TRP A 111 -3.90 -8.68 -29.81
C TRP A 111 -2.97 -7.53 -29.39
N ASN A 112 -2.83 -7.37 -28.08
CA ASN A 112 -1.89 -6.44 -27.46
C ASN A 112 -0.48 -7.05 -27.32
N ASP A 113 0.46 -6.25 -26.81
CA ASP A 113 1.87 -6.64 -26.67
C ASP A 113 2.20 -7.47 -25.42
N ALA A 114 1.21 -7.81 -24.60
CA ALA A 114 1.30 -8.53 -23.33
C ALA A 114 2.34 -7.99 -22.34
N THR A 115 2.63 -6.69 -22.41
CA THR A 115 3.63 -6.06 -21.54
C THR A 115 3.11 -5.86 -20.12
N TRP A 116 4.00 -6.07 -19.16
CA TRP A 116 3.80 -5.68 -17.77
C TRP A 116 3.84 -4.16 -17.64
N LYS A 117 2.81 -3.60 -17.01
CA LYS A 117 2.65 -2.17 -16.76
C LYS A 117 2.72 -1.91 -15.26
N GLU A 118 3.56 -0.96 -14.86
CA GLU A 118 3.59 -0.45 -13.49
C GLU A 118 2.53 0.64 -13.33
N VAL A 119 1.76 0.58 -12.25
CA VAL A 119 1.00 1.72 -11.72
C VAL A 119 1.71 2.17 -10.45
N SER A 120 1.95 3.47 -10.32
CA SER A 120 2.56 4.07 -9.13
C SER A 120 1.77 5.31 -8.72
N HIS A 121 1.47 5.42 -7.44
CA HIS A 121 0.86 6.60 -6.84
C HIS A 121 1.57 6.96 -5.54
N THR A 122 1.73 8.25 -5.29
CA THR A 122 2.31 8.75 -4.04
C THR A 122 1.29 9.64 -3.36
N PHE A 123 0.85 9.24 -2.17
CA PHE A 123 0.11 10.13 -1.29
C PHE A 123 1.11 11.04 -0.57
N SER A 124 1.01 12.34 -0.82
CA SER A 124 1.68 13.38 -0.06
C SER A 124 0.66 14.34 0.52
N ASP A 125 1.02 15.02 1.60
CA ASP A 125 0.19 16.07 2.22
C ASP A 125 -1.25 15.62 2.59
N TYR A 126 -1.47 14.33 2.83
CA TYR A 126 -2.76 13.78 3.23
C TYR A 126 -3.20 14.31 4.60
N PRO A 127 -4.49 14.25 4.98
CA PRO A 127 -4.92 14.71 6.30
C PRO A 127 -4.27 13.92 7.44
N PRO A 128 -4.04 14.53 8.62
CA PRO A 128 -3.69 13.76 9.81
C PRO A 128 -4.80 12.75 10.16
N GLY A 129 -4.46 11.75 10.96
CA GLY A 129 -5.40 10.73 11.42
C GLY A 129 -5.36 9.43 10.61
N VAL A 130 -4.47 9.28 9.63
CA VAL A 130 -4.30 8.02 8.87
C VAL A 130 -3.77 6.93 9.81
N ARG A 131 -4.45 5.79 9.83
CA ARG A 131 -4.12 4.61 10.66
C ARG A 131 -4.07 3.32 9.86
N HIS A 132 -4.84 3.23 8.77
CA HIS A 132 -4.82 2.06 7.92
C HIS A 132 -4.70 2.42 6.44
N ILE A 133 -4.16 1.48 5.67
CA ILE A 133 -4.17 1.53 4.21
C ILE A 133 -4.98 0.35 3.71
N PHE A 134 -6.08 0.65 3.01
CA PHE A 134 -6.83 -0.35 2.27
C PHE A 134 -6.26 -0.42 0.85
N PHE A 135 -5.83 -1.60 0.40
CA PHE A 135 -5.35 -1.84 -0.96
C PHE A 135 -6.20 -2.95 -1.57
N GLN A 136 -6.84 -2.69 -2.71
CA GLN A 136 -7.64 -3.65 -3.47
C GLN A 136 -7.29 -3.58 -4.93
N HIS A 137 -7.19 -4.75 -5.58
CA HIS A 137 -7.01 -4.81 -7.03
C HIS A 137 -7.62 -6.07 -7.63
N GLY A 138 -7.69 -6.10 -8.96
CA GLY A 138 -8.09 -7.28 -9.72
C GLY A 138 -8.74 -6.89 -11.03
N GLY A 139 -9.76 -7.63 -11.44
CA GLY A 139 -10.46 -7.41 -12.69
C GLY A 139 -10.93 -8.71 -13.35
N GLN A 140 -11.16 -8.65 -14.66
CA GLN A 140 -11.73 -9.73 -15.45
C GLN A 140 -11.26 -9.67 -16.91
N ASP A 141 -11.50 -10.73 -17.67
CA ASP A 141 -11.34 -10.69 -19.13
C ASP A 141 -12.42 -9.84 -19.83
N THR A 142 -12.27 -9.61 -21.14
CA THR A 142 -13.29 -8.94 -21.96
C THR A 142 -14.00 -9.86 -22.95
N GLN A 143 -13.59 -11.13 -23.06
CA GLN A 143 -14.10 -12.08 -24.06
C GLN A 143 -15.06 -13.13 -23.49
N PHE A 144 -15.24 -13.14 -22.16
CA PHE A 144 -15.99 -14.14 -21.43
C PHE A 144 -15.50 -15.57 -21.72
N TRP A 145 -14.18 -15.76 -21.83
CA TRP A 145 -13.60 -17.05 -22.14
C TRP A 145 -13.34 -17.84 -20.88
N LYS A 146 -13.90 -19.05 -20.83
CA LYS A 146 -13.68 -19.96 -19.71
C LYS A 146 -12.18 -20.18 -19.48
N GLY A 147 -11.72 -20.02 -18.24
CA GLY A 147 -10.32 -20.08 -17.82
C GLY A 147 -9.80 -18.77 -17.25
N TRP A 148 -8.49 -18.57 -17.34
CA TRP A 148 -7.76 -17.45 -16.74
C TRP A 148 -7.23 -16.50 -17.82
N TYR A 149 -8.15 -15.69 -18.35
CA TYR A 149 -7.90 -14.74 -19.42
C TYR A 149 -7.92 -13.27 -18.98
N GLY A 150 -8.24 -13.00 -17.71
CA GLY A 150 -8.28 -11.65 -17.16
C GLY A 150 -6.88 -11.10 -16.84
N PRO A 151 -6.80 -9.90 -16.20
CA PRO A 151 -5.51 -9.33 -15.82
C PRO A 151 -4.71 -10.25 -14.89
N ARG A 152 -3.40 -10.23 -15.13
CA ARG A 152 -2.38 -10.78 -14.24
C ARG A 152 -1.88 -9.68 -13.34
N VAL A 153 -1.71 -9.93 -12.06
CA VAL A 153 -1.19 -8.95 -11.09
C VAL A 153 -0.10 -9.56 -10.21
N THR A 154 0.94 -8.79 -9.90
CA THR A 154 2.03 -9.23 -9.03
C THR A 154 2.85 -8.05 -8.52
N ASN A 155 3.80 -8.31 -7.63
CA ASN A 155 4.80 -7.34 -7.16
C ASN A 155 4.19 -6.02 -6.63
N SER A 156 3.00 -6.12 -6.02
CA SER A 156 2.34 -5.02 -5.33
C SER A 156 3.18 -4.59 -4.11
N SER A 157 3.29 -3.30 -3.87
CA SER A 157 4.07 -2.78 -2.73
C SER A 157 3.49 -1.48 -2.19
N ILE A 158 3.60 -1.31 -0.88
CA ILE A 158 3.36 -0.05 -0.19
C ILE A 158 4.65 0.28 0.57
N ILE A 159 5.18 1.49 0.36
CA ILE A 159 6.41 1.95 0.96
C ILE A 159 6.15 3.30 1.62
N ILE A 160 6.41 3.38 2.93
CA ILE A 160 6.44 4.66 3.64
C ILE A 160 7.84 5.26 3.45
N SER A 161 7.90 6.43 2.83
CA SER A 161 9.17 7.09 2.54
C SER A 161 9.73 7.81 3.78
N HIS A 162 11.03 8.13 3.75
CA HIS A 162 11.65 9.01 4.74
C HIS A 162 11.36 10.50 4.50
N ARG A 163 10.67 10.85 3.41
CA ARG A 163 10.39 12.24 3.05
C ARG A 163 9.11 12.69 3.75
N PRO A 164 9.17 13.73 4.60
CA PRO A 164 7.97 14.28 5.23
C PRO A 164 7.08 14.99 4.21
N ALA A 165 5.84 15.26 4.59
CA ALA A 165 4.94 16.14 3.86
C ALA A 165 5.61 17.48 3.54
N LYS A 166 5.30 18.03 2.36
CA LYS A 166 5.82 19.33 1.95
C LYS A 166 5.28 20.45 2.83
N ASN A 167 4.10 20.24 3.43
CA ASN A 167 3.50 21.18 4.35
C ASN A 167 3.04 20.45 5.64
N PRO A 168 3.88 20.34 6.69
CA PRO A 168 3.56 19.61 7.92
C PRO A 168 2.39 20.26 8.68
N ALA A 169 1.65 19.46 9.45
CA ALA A 169 0.51 19.98 10.21
C ALA A 169 1.06 20.85 11.37
N PRO A 170 0.36 21.93 11.79
CA PRO A 170 0.75 22.64 12.99
C PRO A 170 0.78 21.67 14.17
N ALA A 171 1.85 21.72 14.96
CA ALA A 171 1.99 20.88 16.14
C ALA A 171 0.74 21.02 17.03
N ARG A 172 0.18 19.89 17.45
CA ARG A 172 -0.93 19.90 18.42
C ARG A 172 -0.42 20.61 19.69
N PRO A 173 -1.15 21.62 20.22
CA PRO A 173 -0.77 22.18 21.51
C PRO A 173 -0.76 21.06 22.55
N LEU A 174 0.32 20.99 23.34
CA LEU A 174 0.41 20.09 24.47
C LEU A 174 -0.79 20.35 25.41
N PRO A 175 -1.36 19.32 26.05
CA PRO A 175 -2.36 19.55 27.11
C PRO A 175 -1.74 20.46 28.18
N GLU A 176 -2.47 21.49 28.63
CA GLU A 176 -1.98 22.49 29.59
C GLU A 176 -1.67 21.96 31.01
N ASP A 177 -1.73 20.65 31.24
CA ASP A 177 -1.53 20.03 32.56
C ASP A 177 -0.16 19.36 32.75
N THR A 178 0.88 19.79 32.04
CA THR A 178 2.26 19.51 32.49
C THR A 178 2.59 20.41 33.67
N VAL A 179 2.31 19.94 34.89
CA VAL A 179 2.92 20.46 36.11
C VAL A 179 4.44 20.28 35.98
N VAL A 180 5.15 21.37 35.73
CA VAL A 180 6.60 21.42 35.85
C VAL A 180 6.92 21.32 37.33
N ILE A 181 7.26 20.12 37.80
CA ILE A 181 7.86 19.96 39.13
C ILE A 181 9.29 20.49 39.00
N GLU A 182 9.53 21.76 39.34
CA GLU A 182 10.89 22.27 39.50
C GLU A 182 11.58 21.51 40.64
N GLY A 183 12.32 20.47 40.29
CA GLY A 183 13.29 19.85 41.16
C GLY A 183 14.44 20.82 41.40
N LYS A 184 14.38 21.55 42.52
CA LYS A 184 15.54 22.28 43.06
C LYS A 184 16.61 21.25 43.45
N HIS A 185 17.56 20.99 42.55
CA HIS A 185 18.80 20.31 42.94
C HIS A 185 19.64 21.29 43.78
N PRO A 186 20.02 20.95 45.02
CA PRO A 186 21.01 21.73 45.74
C PRO A 186 22.36 21.59 45.02
N ALA A 187 23.06 22.72 44.86
CA ALA A 187 24.41 22.76 44.29
C ALA A 187 25.34 21.86 45.11
N LEU A 188 26.08 20.99 44.43
CA LEU A 188 27.16 20.22 45.04
C LEU A 188 28.31 21.17 45.37
N ASP A 189 28.74 21.13 46.63
CA ASP A 189 29.85 21.89 47.20
C ASP A 189 31.19 21.42 46.56
N PRO A 190 32.05 22.33 46.04
CA PRO A 190 33.27 21.94 45.32
C PRO A 190 34.37 21.29 46.18
N GLU A 191 34.24 21.21 47.50
CA GLU A 191 35.32 20.74 48.39
C GLU A 191 35.27 19.25 48.80
N SER A 192 34.37 18.43 48.25
CA SER A 192 34.28 17.00 48.64
C SER A 192 35.18 16.01 47.87
N LEU A 193 36.15 16.49 47.08
CA LEU A 193 37.02 15.65 46.23
C LEU A 193 38.49 15.55 46.70
N LEU A 194 38.73 15.34 48.00
CA LEU A 194 40.10 15.15 48.52
C LEU A 194 40.27 14.02 49.56
N ASP A 195 39.55 12.90 49.42
CA ASP A 195 39.78 11.71 50.26
C ASP A 195 39.83 10.36 49.50
N PHE A 196 40.32 10.38 48.25
CA PHE A 196 40.79 9.15 47.60
C PHE A 196 42.00 9.47 46.71
N PHE A 197 43.18 9.58 47.32
CA PHE A 197 44.46 8.96 46.94
C PHE A 197 45.52 9.26 48.00
#